data_AF-A0A7X1P0Z9-F1
#
_entry.id   AF-A0A7X1P0Z9-F1
#
_cell.length_a   1.000
_cell.length_b   1.000
_cell.length_c   1.000
_cell.angle_alpha   90.00
_cell.angle_beta   90.00
_cell.angle_gamma   90.00
#
_symmetry.space_group_name_H-M   'P 1'
#
loop_
_entity.id
_entity.type
_entity.pdbx_description
1 polymer ?
#
loop_
_entity_poly.entity_id
_entity_poly.type
_entity_poly.pdbx_seq_one_letter_code
_entity_poly.pdbx_strand_id
1 'polypeptide(L)'
;MRAKARTQPGGLVGELVVAGQAEIAIQQLPELLAVPGIDVVGPLPDEVQKINTTAAGVFARSQAGAAASRLIEFLASPPACEVFRARGFEPAS
;
A
#
# COMPACT_ATOMS: atom_id res chain seq x y z
N MET A 1 16.18 -29.45 4.69
CA MET A 1 14.81 -28.98 4.34
C MET A 1 14.92 -28.00 3.18
N ARG A 2 14.03 -28.08 2.17
CA ARG A 2 13.89 -27.00 1.16
C ARG A 2 13.11 -25.85 1.80
N ALA A 3 13.54 -24.61 1.55
CA ALA A 3 12.79 -23.44 2.00
C ALA A 3 11.41 -23.43 1.33
N LYS A 4 10.37 -23.21 2.13
CA LYS A 4 8.97 -23.12 1.65
C LYS A 4 8.56 -21.70 1.26
N ALA A 5 9.44 -20.72 1.51
CA ALA A 5 9.20 -19.31 1.24
C ALA A 5 10.45 -18.71 0.58
N ARG A 6 10.20 -17.79 -0.35
CA ARG A 6 11.22 -16.95 -0.96
C ARG A 6 10.97 -15.51 -0.55
N THR A 7 12.02 -14.81 -0.15
CA THR A 7 11.96 -13.39 0.15
C THR A 7 12.60 -12.61 -0.99
N GLN A 8 12.01 -11.46 -1.33
CA GLN A 8 12.59 -10.49 -2.25
C GLN A 8 12.87 -9.21 -1.45
N PRO A 9 14.15 -8.85 -1.23
CA PRO A 9 14.49 -7.58 -0.62
C PRO A 9 14.08 -6.43 -1.54
N GLY A 10 13.02 -5.70 -1.17
CA GLY A 10 12.44 -4.64 -2.00
C GLY A 10 11.66 -5.15 -3.23
N GLY A 11 11.01 -4.23 -3.93
CA GLY A 11 10.21 -4.52 -5.13
C GLY A 11 8.82 -5.10 -4.84
N LEU A 12 8.17 -5.60 -5.90
CA LEU A 12 6.81 -6.13 -5.86
C LEU A 12 6.84 -7.66 -5.96
N VAL A 13 6.49 -8.38 -4.89
CA VAL A 13 6.58 -9.85 -4.89
C VAL A 13 5.53 -10.51 -5.78
N GLY A 14 4.50 -9.79 -6.22
CA GLY A 14 3.57 -10.24 -7.26
C GLY A 14 4.28 -10.57 -8.58
N GLU A 15 5.39 -9.90 -8.90
CA GLU A 15 6.18 -10.19 -10.11
C GLU A 15 6.76 -11.61 -10.09
N LEU A 16 7.01 -12.18 -8.90
CA LEU A 16 7.46 -13.56 -8.76
C LEU A 16 6.38 -14.57 -9.15
N VAL A 17 5.11 -14.21 -8.94
CA VAL A 17 3.97 -15.03 -9.39
C VAL A 17 3.85 -14.97 -10.90
N VAL A 18 3.91 -13.76 -11.48
CA VAL A 18 3.90 -13.56 -12.94
C VAL A 18 5.03 -14.35 -13.61
N ALA A 19 6.22 -14.37 -13.02
CA ALA A 19 7.38 -15.07 -13.56
C ALA A 19 7.37 -16.60 -13.30
N GLY A 20 6.33 -17.15 -12.67
CA GLY A 20 6.24 -18.58 -12.31
C GLY A 20 7.26 -19.03 -11.26
N GLN A 21 7.81 -18.09 -10.49
CA GLN A 21 8.84 -18.35 -9.46
C GLN A 21 8.23 -18.52 -8.06
N ALA A 22 6.95 -18.20 -7.90
CA ALA A 22 6.14 -18.46 -6.71
C ALA A 22 4.68 -18.70 -7.12
N GLU A 23 3.95 -19.49 -6.35
CA GLU A 23 2.51 -19.72 -6.57
C GLU A 23 1.65 -18.66 -5.85
N ILE A 24 2.14 -18.14 -4.73
CA ILE A 24 1.43 -17.17 -3.87
C ILE A 24 2.41 -16.07 -3.47
N ALA A 25 1.95 -14.82 -3.53
CA ALA A 25 2.64 -13.65 -3.02
C ALA A 25 1.89 -13.08 -1.80
N ILE A 26 2.64 -12.69 -0.77
CA ILE A 26 2.10 -11.99 0.42
C ILE A 26 2.84 -10.66 0.53
N GLN A 27 2.10 -9.56 0.34
CA GLN A 27 2.58 -8.19 0.47
C GLN A 27 1.44 -7.29 0.92
N GLN A 28 1.76 -6.03 1.21
CA GLN A 28 0.76 -4.98 1.36
C GLN A 28 -0.07 -4.84 0.07
N LEU A 29 -1.37 -4.53 0.25
CA LEU A 29 -2.35 -4.51 -0.83
C LEU A 29 -2.03 -3.49 -1.94
N PRO A 30 -1.58 -2.25 -1.65
CA PRO A 30 -1.21 -1.30 -2.71
C PRO A 30 -0.14 -1.82 -3.67
N GLU A 31 0.84 -2.54 -3.15
CA GLU A 31 1.93 -3.14 -3.91
C GLU A 31 1.44 -4.29 -4.79
N LEU A 32 0.51 -5.11 -4.29
CA LEU A 32 -0.10 -6.16 -5.10
C LEU A 32 -0.95 -5.58 -6.23
N LEU A 33 -1.76 -4.55 -5.96
CA LEU A 33 -2.57 -3.87 -6.98
C LEU A 33 -1.74 -3.12 -8.04
N ALA A 34 -0.45 -2.88 -7.78
CA ALA A 34 0.47 -2.29 -8.74
C ALA A 34 1.00 -3.32 -9.76
N VAL A 35 0.84 -4.62 -9.53
CA VAL A 35 1.33 -5.68 -10.42
C VAL A 35 0.21 -6.14 -11.36
N PRO A 36 0.34 -5.92 -12.68
CA PRO A 36 -0.59 -6.50 -13.64
C PRO A 36 -0.36 -8.01 -13.79
N GLY A 37 -1.44 -8.76 -14.08
CA GLY A 37 -1.35 -10.19 -14.38
C GLY A 37 -1.35 -11.12 -13.17
N ILE A 38 -1.73 -10.61 -11.98
CA ILE A 38 -2.04 -11.43 -10.81
C ILE A 38 -3.49 -11.20 -10.37
N ASP A 39 -4.06 -12.20 -9.72
CA ASP A 39 -5.35 -12.09 -9.05
C ASP A 39 -5.13 -11.84 -7.55
N VAL A 40 -5.64 -10.71 -7.06
CA VAL A 40 -5.58 -10.37 -5.63
C VAL A 40 -6.77 -10.99 -4.92
N VAL A 41 -6.51 -11.99 -4.08
CA VAL A 41 -7.55 -12.78 -3.40
C VAL A 41 -8.17 -12.09 -2.17
N GLY A 42 -7.54 -11.02 -1.68
CA GLY A 42 -8.02 -10.24 -0.53
C GLY A 42 -6.98 -10.10 0.60
N PRO A 43 -7.36 -9.46 1.72
CA PRO A 43 -6.49 -9.31 2.87
C PRO A 43 -6.28 -10.63 3.61
N LEU A 44 -5.25 -10.67 4.46
CA LEU A 44 -5.09 -11.73 5.44
C LEU A 44 -6.17 -11.63 6.53
N PRO A 45 -6.44 -12.70 7.30
CA PRO A 45 -7.32 -12.62 8.46
C PRO A 45 -6.86 -11.55 9.46
N ASP A 46 -7.80 -10.86 10.09
CA ASP A 46 -7.55 -9.73 11.00
C ASP A 46 -6.54 -10.08 12.11
N GLU A 47 -6.52 -11.32 12.58
CA GLU A 47 -5.65 -11.79 13.67
C GLU A 47 -4.16 -11.82 13.28
N VAL A 48 -3.87 -11.89 11.98
CA VAL A 48 -2.50 -11.97 11.45
C VAL A 48 -2.18 -10.83 10.48
N GLN A 49 -3.14 -9.96 10.20
CA GLN A 49 -2.95 -8.79 9.36
C GLN A 49 -2.12 -7.74 10.10
N LYS A 50 -1.16 -7.17 9.39
CA LYS A 50 -0.39 -6.01 9.88
C LYS A 50 -0.88 -4.74 9.19
N ILE A 51 -1.66 -3.94 9.93
CA ILE A 51 -2.13 -2.64 9.46
C ILE A 51 -1.01 -1.61 9.65
N ASN A 52 -0.63 -0.93 8.57
CA ASN A 52 0.35 0.15 8.59
C ASN A 52 -0.37 1.49 8.39
N THR A 53 -0.53 2.26 9.47
CA THR A 53 -1.11 3.60 9.39
C THR A 53 -0.09 4.60 8.83
N THR A 54 -0.49 5.33 7.79
CA THR A 54 0.30 6.43 7.22
C THR A 54 -0.33 7.75 7.63
N ALA A 55 0.48 8.73 8.03
CA ALA A 55 0.02 10.06 8.41
C ALA A 55 0.80 11.15 7.65
N ALA A 56 0.14 12.28 7.40
CA ALA A 56 0.76 13.49 6.88
C ALA A 56 0.86 14.55 7.97
N GLY A 57 1.95 15.31 7.99
CA GLY A 57 2.18 16.36 8.97
C GLY A 57 2.94 17.54 8.38
N VAL A 58 2.71 18.72 8.93
CA VAL A 58 3.44 19.95 8.57
C VAL A 58 4.57 20.15 9.57
N PHE A 59 5.80 20.33 9.08
CA PHE A 59 6.93 20.66 9.95
C PHE A 59 6.69 21.97 10.70
N ALA A 60 6.98 21.97 12.01
CA ALA A 60 6.70 23.11 12.90
C ALA A 60 7.36 24.44 12.48
N ARG A 61 8.46 24.39 11.71
CA ARG A 61 9.20 25.59 11.23
C ARG A 61 9.04 25.84 9.73
N SER A 62 8.08 25.19 9.08
CA SER A 62 7.85 25.36 7.65
C SER A 62 7.43 26.80 7.34
N GLN A 63 8.15 27.44 6.40
CA GLN A 63 7.77 28.76 5.87
C GLN A 63 6.55 28.66 4.93
N ALA A 64 6.17 27.45 4.51
CA ALA A 64 5.05 27.16 3.64
C ALA A 64 3.92 26.42 4.38
N GLY A 65 3.76 26.66 5.69
CA GLY A 65 2.81 25.92 6.54
C GLY A 65 1.38 25.91 6.01
N ALA A 66 0.85 27.09 5.64
CA ALA A 66 -0.49 27.20 5.08
C ALA A 66 -0.68 26.43 3.76
N ALA A 67 0.31 26.45 2.88
CA ALA A 67 0.27 25.70 1.62
C ALA A 67 0.34 24.17 1.87
N ALA A 68 1.18 23.75 2.81
CA ALA A 68 1.27 22.34 3.20
C ALA A 68 -0.03 21.83 3.83
N SER A 69 -0.68 22.61 4.70
CA SER A 69 -1.99 22.27 5.26
C SER A 69 -3.05 22.10 4.17
N ARG A 70 -3.09 23.03 3.19
CA ARG A 70 -4.03 22.91 2.05
C ARG A 70 -3.78 21.66 1.20
N LEU A 71 -2.53 21.24 1.05
CA LEU A 71 -2.21 19.98 0.37
C LEU A 71 -2.74 18.78 1.15
N ILE A 72 -2.57 18.75 2.48
CA ILE A 72 -3.10 17.68 3.33
C ILE A 72 -4.63 17.63 3.25
N GLU A 73 -5.30 18.78 3.32
CA GLU A 73 -6.75 18.89 3.14
C GLU A 73 -7.21 18.37 1.77
N PHE A 74 -6.47 18.70 0.71
CA PHE A 74 -6.74 18.17 -0.63
C PHE A 74 -6.59 16.64 -0.70
N LEU A 75 -5.54 16.09 -0.09
CA LEU A 75 -5.33 14.64 -0.03
C LEU A 75 -6.42 13.92 0.79
N ALA A 76 -7.05 14.61 1.74
CA ALA A 76 -8.20 14.10 2.50
C ALA A 76 -9.56 14.36 1.83
N SER A 77 -9.59 15.01 0.66
CA SER A 77 -10.85 15.33 -0.04
C SER A 77 -11.53 14.07 -0.60
N PRO A 78 -12.87 14.07 -0.77
CA PRO A 78 -13.57 12.89 -1.28
C PRO A 78 -13.02 12.34 -2.61
N PRO A 79 -12.68 13.16 -3.63
CA PRO A 79 -12.06 12.66 -4.85
C PRO A 79 -10.70 12.00 -4.63
N ALA A 80 -9.88 12.52 -3.72
CA ALA A 80 -8.59 11.92 -3.39
C ALA A 80 -8.78 10.59 -2.63
N CYS A 81 -9.74 10.52 -1.71
CA CYS A 81 -10.12 9.30 -1.01
C CYS A 81 -10.55 8.18 -1.97
N GLU A 82 -11.29 8.49 -3.04
CA GLU A 82 -11.63 7.51 -4.08
C GLU A 82 -10.38 6.97 -4.81
N VAL A 83 -9.41 7.84 -5.10
CA VAL A 83 -8.13 7.41 -5.68
C VAL A 83 -7.37 6.49 -4.72
N PHE A 84 -7.34 6.82 -3.43
CA PHE A 84 -6.69 5.97 -2.42
C PHE A 84 -7.35 4.59 -2.32
N ARG A 85 -8.69 4.52 -2.28
CA ARG A 85 -9.43 3.25 -2.31
C ARG A 85 -9.12 2.42 -3.54
N ALA A 86 -9.12 3.05 -4.72
CA ALA A 86 -8.78 2.39 -5.98
C ALA A 86 -7.32 1.86 -6.01
N ARG A 87 -6.46 2.36 -5.13
CA ARG A 87 -5.06 1.93 -4.97
C ARG A 87 -4.84 1.04 -3.74
N GLY A 88 -5.90 0.53 -3.11
CA GLY A 88 -5.81 -0.41 -1.99
C GLY A 88 -5.44 0.22 -0.65
N PHE A 89 -5.61 1.54 -0.52
CA PHE A 89 -5.50 2.23 0.76
C PHE A 89 -6.88 2.42 1.37
N GLU A 90 -6.92 2.44 2.70
CA GLU A 90 -8.09 2.87 3.47
C GLU A 90 -7.87 4.34 3.87
N PRO A 91 -8.67 5.30 3.36
CA PRO A 91 -8.55 6.70 3.74
C PRO A 91 -8.89 6.91 5.22
N ALA A 92 -8.22 7.88 5.85
CA ALA A 92 -8.55 8.29 7.20
C ALA A 92 -10.02 8.75 7.28
N SER A 93 -10.75 8.22 8.26
CA SER A 93 -12.14 8.56 8.58
C SER A 93 -12.28 9.95 9.17
#